data_AF-D1YIU6-F1
#
_entry.id   AF-D1YIU6-F1
#
_cell.length_a   1.000
_cell.length_b   1.000
_cell.length_c   1.000
_cell.angle_alpha   90.00
_cell.angle_beta   90.00
_cell.angle_gamma   90.00
#
_symmetry.space_group_name_H-M   'P 1'
#
loop_
_entity.id
_entity.type
_entity.pdbx_description
1 polymer ?
#
loop_
_entity_poly.entity_id
_entity_poly.type
_entity_poly.pdbx_seq_one_letter_code
_entity_poly.pdbx_strand_id
1 'polypeptide(L)'
;MNYLFHYLRKRPGAVGVVIVLTIITSALRVTHALINVNIFNALIKLEFHGFFNWVIIDIVVFAILSVFLVLMQIQMAKTVQLLSLDLRKNIIRQLSGKSIEDFNKQDTGVYASWLTNDVTTVENDGFYNILQSVQIITDPLFSMIALAKFSWTFIPIIALVSLLTVFLPQLIHKRLASASLSTTKANGKLLNVINDSLRGFNTFSIFGVENQLETRITKAVFLLMNKKLSKQSINQLQIILQVFLIF
;
A
#
# COMPACT_ATOMS: atom_id res chain seq x y z
N MET A 1 -13.48 3.77 8.51
CA MET A 1 -12.30 3.72 9.43
C MET A 1 -12.64 3.22 10.83
N ASN A 2 -13.62 3.79 11.55
CA ASN A 2 -13.92 3.38 12.94
C ASN A 2 -14.19 1.87 13.13
N TYR A 3 -14.76 1.19 12.13
CA TYR A 3 -15.03 -0.25 12.18
C TYR A 3 -13.76 -1.11 12.19
N LEU A 4 -12.68 -0.70 11.51
CA LEU A 4 -11.43 -1.47 11.51
C LEU A 4 -10.68 -1.35 12.83
N PHE A 5 -10.69 -0.15 13.44
CA PHE A 5 -10.09 0.08 14.76
C PHE A 5 -10.72 -0.79 15.86
N HIS A 6 -11.99 -1.18 15.71
CA HIS A 6 -12.62 -2.13 16.61
C HIS A 6 -11.89 -3.50 16.63
N TYR A 7 -11.45 -4.00 15.47
CA TYR A 7 -10.70 -5.26 15.39
C TYR A 7 -9.30 -5.13 15.98
N LEU A 8 -8.62 -4.00 15.76
CA LEU A 8 -7.32 -3.75 16.39
C LEU A 8 -7.43 -3.77 17.92
N ARG A 9 -8.48 -3.17 18.48
CA ARG A 9 -8.74 -3.15 19.92
C ARG A 9 -9.09 -4.53 20.49
N LYS A 10 -9.55 -5.49 19.69
CA LYS A 10 -9.75 -6.88 20.13
C LYS A 10 -8.45 -7.65 20.33
N ARG A 11 -7.37 -7.23 19.66
CA ARG A 11 -6.05 -7.90 19.75
C ARG A 11 -4.94 -6.92 20.14
N PRO A 12 -5.03 -6.27 21.32
CA PRO A 12 -4.09 -5.23 21.73
C PRO A 12 -2.66 -5.75 21.88
N GLY A 13 -2.48 -7.00 22.32
CA GLY A 13 -1.15 -7.62 22.45
C GLY A 13 -0.45 -7.76 21.09
N ALA A 14 -1.10 -8.40 20.12
CA ALA A 14 -0.51 -8.60 18.79
C ALA A 14 -0.22 -7.26 18.08
N VAL A 15 -1.16 -6.33 18.13
CA VAL A 15 -0.99 -4.97 17.58
C VAL A 15 0.13 -4.21 18.30
N GLY A 16 0.18 -4.29 19.64
CA GLY A 16 1.21 -3.64 20.45
C GLY A 16 2.62 -4.12 20.11
N VAL A 17 2.82 -5.43 19.90
CA VAL A 17 4.13 -5.97 19.48
C VAL A 17 4.53 -5.42 18.11
N VAL A 18 3.60 -5.34 17.14
CA VAL A 18 3.89 -4.72 15.83
C VAL A 18 4.32 -3.27 16.01
N ILE A 19 3.57 -2.48 16.80
CA ILE A 19 3.88 -1.06 17.06
C ILE A 19 5.28 -0.91 17.66
N VAL A 20 5.61 -1.70 18.69
CA VAL A 20 6.92 -1.64 19.36
C VAL A 20 8.05 -2.01 18.41
N LEU A 21 7.91 -3.09 17.63
CA LEU A 21 8.90 -3.48 16.63
C LEU A 21 9.07 -2.41 15.54
N THR A 22 7.97 -1.79 15.10
CA THR A 22 8.02 -0.68 14.14
C THR A 22 8.81 0.50 14.71
N ILE A 23 8.55 0.91 15.97
CA ILE A 23 9.29 2.00 16.62
C ILE A 23 10.78 1.66 16.75
N ILE A 24 11.13 0.44 17.17
CA ILE A 24 12.53 0.02 17.29
C ILE A 24 13.22 0.04 15.92
N THR A 25 12.59 -0.51 14.88
CA THR A 25 13.16 -0.50 13.53
C THR A 25 13.32 0.92 12.99
N SER A 26 12.38 1.83 13.26
CA SER A 26 12.50 3.25 12.89
C SER A 26 13.72 3.89 13.55
N ALA A 27 13.92 3.67 14.85
CA ALA A 27 15.08 4.21 15.56
C ALA A 27 16.39 3.64 14.99
N LEU A 28 16.47 2.32 14.79
CA LEU A 28 17.65 1.66 14.21
C LEU A 28 17.97 2.14 12.79
N ARG A 29 16.95 2.38 11.94
CA ARG A 29 17.14 2.95 10.59
C ARG A 29 17.81 4.32 10.66
N VAL A 30 17.36 5.19 11.56
CA VAL A 30 17.95 6.52 11.74
C VAL A 30 19.36 6.41 12.34
N THR A 31 19.60 5.52 13.30
CA THR A 31 20.93 5.27 13.85
C THR A 31 21.91 4.81 12.76
N HIS A 32 21.50 3.86 11.92
CA HIS A 32 22.28 3.40 10.78
C HIS A 32 22.60 4.54 9.79
N ALA A 33 21.63 5.42 9.51
CA ALA A 33 21.88 6.61 8.69
C ALA A 33 22.91 7.57 9.33
N LEU A 34 22.86 7.77 10.65
CA LEU A 34 23.83 8.62 11.38
C LEU A 34 25.24 8.01 11.40
N ILE A 35 25.37 6.70 11.50
CA ILE A 35 26.68 6.01 11.42
C ILE A 35 27.32 6.26 10.05
N ASN A 36 26.53 6.20 8.97
CA ASN A 36 27.01 6.50 7.61
C ASN A 36 27.57 7.92 7.48
N VAL A 37 26.99 8.91 8.18
CA VAL A 37 27.57 10.27 8.24
C VAL A 37 28.96 10.27 8.86
N ASN A 38 29.18 9.49 9.92
CA ASN A 38 30.49 9.39 10.57
C ASN A 38 31.51 8.66 9.69
N ILE A 39 31.10 7.62 8.96
CA ILE A 39 31.94 6.96 7.94
C ILE A 39 32.38 7.98 6.89
N PHE A 40 31.44 8.77 6.36
CA PHE A 40 31.72 9.78 5.35
C PHE A 40 32.66 10.87 5.87
N ASN A 41 32.44 11.35 7.10
CA ASN A 41 33.32 12.32 7.75
C ASN A 41 34.75 11.79 7.96
N ALA A 42 34.91 10.51 8.33
CA ALA A 42 36.22 9.88 8.47
C ALA A 42 36.95 9.75 7.13
N LEU A 43 36.22 9.45 6.05
CA LEU A 43 36.77 9.43 4.68
C LEU A 43 37.24 10.82 4.24
N ILE A 44 36.44 11.87 4.46
CA ILE A 44 36.82 13.26 4.12
C ILE A 44 38.11 13.66 4.85
N LYS A 45 38.24 13.28 6.12
CA LYS A 45 39.42 13.57 6.95
C LYS A 45 40.61 12.64 6.69
N LEU A 46 40.45 11.64 5.82
CA LEU A 46 41.45 10.58 5.57
C LEU A 46 41.88 9.82 6.84
N GLU A 47 41.00 9.74 7.85
CA GLU A 47 41.24 9.04 9.11
C GLU A 47 40.87 7.56 9.01
N PHE A 48 41.78 6.75 8.44
CA PHE A 48 41.52 5.33 8.16
C PHE A 48 41.14 4.49 9.39
N HIS A 49 41.75 4.72 10.55
CA HIS A 49 41.40 3.97 11.75
C HIS A 49 39.97 4.26 12.22
N GLY A 50 39.56 5.54 12.20
CA GLY A 50 38.18 5.94 12.49
C GLY A 50 37.19 5.37 11.48
N PHE A 51 37.55 5.38 10.19
CA PHE A 51 36.74 4.79 9.13
C PHE A 51 36.45 3.31 9.37
N PHE A 52 37.47 2.48 9.59
CA PHE A 52 37.26 1.03 9.81
C PHE A 52 36.46 0.74 11.08
N ASN A 53 36.67 1.50 12.16
CA ASN A 53 35.88 1.36 13.38
C ASN A 53 34.39 1.64 13.13
N TRP A 54 34.07 2.71 12.40
CA TRP A 54 32.68 3.02 12.06
C TRP A 54 32.04 2.00 11.12
N VAL A 55 32.80 1.44 10.16
CA VAL A 55 32.32 0.37 9.27
C VAL A 55 31.97 -0.90 10.06
N ILE A 56 32.79 -1.30 11.04
CA ILE A 56 32.49 -2.47 11.88
C ILE A 56 31.22 -2.23 12.70
N ILE A 57 31.07 -1.03 13.27
CA ILE A 57 29.86 -0.64 14.02
C ILE A 57 28.63 -0.67 13.09
N ASP A 58 28.76 -0.16 11.86
CA ASP A 58 27.68 -0.15 10.86
C ASP A 58 27.21 -1.57 10.53
N ILE A 59 28.14 -2.49 10.27
CA ILE A 59 27.82 -3.91 9.98
C ILE A 59 27.03 -4.54 11.13
N VAL A 60 27.44 -4.30 12.38
CA VAL A 60 26.75 -4.85 13.56
C VAL A 60 25.34 -4.25 13.68
N VAL A 61 25.21 -2.93 13.54
CA VAL A 61 23.91 -2.24 13.63
C VAL A 61 22.99 -2.66 12.48
N PHE A 62 23.52 -2.83 11.27
CA PHE A 62 22.77 -3.30 10.11
C PHE A 62 22.28 -4.75 10.28
N ALA A 63 23.10 -5.63 10.87
CA ALA A 63 22.69 -6.99 11.18
C ALA A 63 21.54 -7.01 12.22
N ILE A 64 21.64 -6.21 13.28
CA ILE A 64 20.58 -6.05 14.29
C ILE A 64 19.30 -5.50 13.62
N LEU A 65 19.43 -4.43 12.83
CA LEU A 65 18.31 -3.83 12.10
C LEU A 65 17.62 -4.87 11.20
N SER A 66 18.40 -5.69 10.48
CA SER A 66 17.87 -6.73 9.60
C SER A 66 17.07 -7.79 10.36
N VAL A 67 17.53 -8.23 11.54
CA VAL A 67 16.77 -9.15 12.41
C VAL A 67 15.45 -8.51 12.84
N PHE A 68 15.48 -7.28 13.32
CA PHE A 68 14.26 -6.57 13.75
C PHE A 68 13.28 -6.32 12.59
N LEU A 69 13.77 -6.03 11.39
CA LEU A 69 12.93 -5.89 10.19
C LEU A 69 12.19 -7.19 9.86
N VAL A 70 12.89 -8.33 9.87
CA VAL A 70 12.27 -9.63 9.63
C VAL A 70 11.23 -9.96 10.71
N LEU A 71 11.57 -9.75 11.99
CA LEU A 71 10.64 -9.96 13.10
C LEU A 71 9.39 -9.07 12.98
N MET A 72 9.57 -7.79 12.65
CA MET A 72 8.48 -6.83 12.44
C MET A 72 7.56 -7.31 11.31
N GLN A 73 8.11 -7.71 10.16
CA GLN A 73 7.31 -8.15 9.00
C GLN A 73 6.54 -9.44 9.27
N ILE A 74 7.18 -10.43 9.90
CA ILE A 74 6.52 -11.68 10.29
C ILE A 74 5.38 -11.39 11.27
N GLN A 75 5.63 -10.53 12.27
CA GLN A 75 4.63 -10.22 13.28
C GLN A 75 3.48 -9.37 12.72
N MET A 76 3.76 -8.47 11.78
CA MET A 76 2.75 -7.71 11.05
C MET A 76 1.84 -8.64 10.26
N ALA A 77 2.41 -9.54 9.46
CA ALA A 77 1.65 -10.52 8.69
C ALA A 77 0.78 -11.41 9.58
N LYS A 78 1.34 -11.96 10.68
CA LYS A 78 0.59 -12.74 11.67
C LYS A 78 -0.57 -11.94 12.27
N THR A 79 -0.32 -10.68 12.63
CA THR A 79 -1.34 -9.82 13.24
C THR A 79 -2.47 -9.53 12.25
N VAL A 80 -2.16 -9.19 11.00
CA VAL A 80 -3.17 -8.97 9.95
C VAL A 80 -4.04 -10.22 9.76
N GLN A 81 -3.44 -11.41 9.67
CA GLN A 81 -4.20 -12.66 9.53
C GLN A 81 -5.12 -12.93 10.72
N LEU A 82 -4.68 -12.64 11.95
CA LEU A 82 -5.51 -12.76 13.15
C LEU A 82 -6.70 -11.78 13.15
N LEU A 83 -6.49 -10.54 12.71
CA LEU A 83 -7.55 -9.54 12.58
C LEU A 83 -8.57 -9.96 11.51
N SER A 84 -8.10 -10.52 10.39
CA SER A 84 -8.94 -10.98 9.30
C SER A 84 -9.72 -12.24 9.63
N LEU A 85 -9.16 -13.12 10.46
CA LEU A 85 -9.91 -14.24 11.05
C LEU A 85 -11.08 -13.73 11.89
N ASP A 86 -10.86 -12.71 12.71
CA ASP A 86 -11.93 -12.15 13.55
C ASP A 86 -13.01 -11.46 12.69
N LEU A 87 -12.61 -10.80 11.59
CA LEU A 87 -13.55 -10.24 10.61
C LEU A 87 -14.37 -11.33 9.92
N ARG A 88 -13.73 -12.40 9.41
CA ARG A 88 -14.43 -13.54 8.81
C ARG A 88 -15.40 -14.19 9.79
N LYS A 89 -14.99 -14.40 11.04
CA LYS A 89 -15.89 -14.92 12.10
C LYS A 89 -17.10 -14.02 12.32
N ASN A 90 -16.93 -12.70 12.27
CA ASN A 90 -18.04 -11.76 12.40
C ASN A 90 -19.01 -11.88 11.21
N ILE A 91 -18.49 -11.91 9.97
CA ILE A 91 -19.29 -12.09 8.75
C ILE A 91 -20.08 -13.40 8.83
N ILE A 92 -19.41 -14.51 9.15
CA ILE A 92 -20.05 -15.84 9.28
C ILE A 92 -21.16 -15.81 10.33
N ARG A 93 -20.92 -15.20 11.49
CA ARG A 93 -21.92 -15.10 12.57
C ARG A 93 -23.15 -14.29 12.14
N GLN A 94 -22.96 -13.24 11.34
CA GLN A 94 -24.07 -12.48 10.78
C GLN A 94 -24.85 -13.31 9.75
N LEU A 95 -24.16 -14.05 8.88
CA LEU A 95 -24.80 -14.92 7.89
C LEU A 95 -25.57 -16.06 8.54
N SER A 96 -25.02 -16.70 9.57
CA SER A 96 -25.68 -17.79 10.30
C SER A 96 -26.93 -17.34 11.06
N GLY A 97 -27.05 -16.04 11.35
CA GLY A 97 -28.21 -15.46 12.02
C GLY A 97 -29.32 -14.99 11.07
N LYS A 98 -29.14 -15.10 9.75
CA LYS A 98 -30.16 -14.69 8.76
C LYS A 98 -31.28 -15.73 8.66
N SER A 99 -32.49 -15.24 8.43
CA SER A 99 -33.60 -16.09 7.97
C SER A 99 -33.28 -16.67 6.57
N ILE A 100 -33.92 -17.77 6.20
CA ILE A 100 -33.79 -18.35 4.85
C ILE A 100 -34.13 -17.30 3.78
N GLU A 101 -35.20 -16.53 4.00
CA GLU A 101 -35.63 -15.48 3.08
C GLU A 101 -34.58 -14.38 2.92
N ASP A 102 -33.98 -13.91 4.02
CA ASP A 102 -32.91 -12.91 3.97
C ASP A 102 -31.60 -13.42 3.39
N PHE A 103 -31.31 -14.71 3.55
CA PHE A 103 -30.14 -15.35 2.95
C PHE A 103 -30.29 -15.48 1.43
N ASN A 104 -31.48 -15.86 0.96
CA ASN A 104 -31.77 -16.02 -0.47
C ASN A 104 -31.91 -14.69 -1.24
N LYS A 105 -31.84 -13.54 -0.57
CA LYS A 105 -31.78 -12.21 -1.22
C LYS A 105 -30.50 -11.96 -2.00
N GLN A 106 -29.45 -12.76 -1.79
CA GLN A 106 -28.18 -12.66 -2.49
C GLN A 106 -27.72 -14.04 -2.95
N ASP A 107 -26.98 -14.10 -4.06
CA ASP A 107 -26.39 -15.34 -4.53
C ASP A 107 -25.29 -15.81 -3.57
N THR A 108 -25.15 -17.13 -3.39
CA THR A 108 -24.09 -17.74 -2.56
C THR A 108 -22.68 -17.31 -2.98
N GLY A 109 -22.48 -17.04 -4.28
CA GLY A 109 -21.23 -16.49 -4.82
C GLY A 109 -20.86 -15.11 -4.25
N VAL A 110 -21.85 -14.28 -3.89
CA VAL A 110 -21.61 -12.97 -3.25
C VAL A 110 -21.01 -13.17 -1.87
N TYR A 111 -21.57 -14.08 -1.06
CA TYR A 111 -21.05 -14.38 0.27
C TYR A 111 -19.66 -15.02 0.22
N ALA A 112 -19.39 -15.88 -0.77
CA ALA A 112 -18.06 -16.42 -1.00
C ALA A 112 -17.05 -15.32 -1.34
N SER A 113 -17.42 -14.34 -2.18
CA SER A 113 -16.58 -13.18 -2.49
C SER A 113 -16.29 -12.33 -1.26
N TRP A 114 -17.29 -12.10 -0.39
CA TRP A 114 -17.08 -11.35 0.84
C TRP A 114 -16.04 -12.02 1.76
N LEU A 115 -16.12 -13.34 1.93
CA LEU A 115 -15.22 -14.10 2.80
C LEU A 115 -13.80 -14.27 2.22
N THR A 116 -13.64 -14.06 0.91
CA THR A 116 -12.37 -14.22 0.19
C THR A 116 -11.85 -12.85 -0.27
N ASN A 117 -12.29 -12.37 -1.42
CA ASN A 117 -11.81 -11.16 -2.09
C ASN A 117 -11.95 -9.92 -1.21
N ASP A 118 -13.14 -9.67 -0.66
CA ASP A 118 -13.38 -8.41 0.07
C ASP A 118 -12.58 -8.36 1.37
N VAL A 119 -12.45 -9.49 2.09
CA VAL A 119 -11.57 -9.56 3.27
C VAL A 119 -10.11 -9.40 2.88
N THR A 120 -9.65 -9.96 1.76
CA THR A 120 -8.29 -9.73 1.24
C THR A 120 -8.05 -8.26 0.90
N THR A 121 -9.05 -7.56 0.36
CA THR A 121 -8.98 -6.10 0.18
C THR A 121 -8.86 -5.38 1.52
N VAL A 122 -9.60 -5.80 2.54
CA VAL A 122 -9.50 -5.22 3.90
C VAL A 122 -8.15 -5.54 4.56
N GLU A 123 -7.56 -6.70 4.30
CA GLU A 123 -6.21 -7.06 4.73
C GLU A 123 -5.19 -6.04 4.23
N ASN A 124 -5.12 -5.88 2.90
CA ASN A 124 -4.12 -5.07 2.22
C ASN A 124 -4.37 -3.58 2.38
N ASP A 125 -5.59 -3.12 2.07
CA ASP A 125 -5.89 -1.70 2.01
C ASP A 125 -6.35 -1.13 3.36
N GLY A 126 -6.67 -2.01 4.32
CA GLY A 126 -7.11 -1.65 5.66
C GLY A 126 -6.05 -1.94 6.73
N PHE A 127 -5.91 -3.20 7.14
CA PHE A 127 -5.10 -3.55 8.31
C PHE A 127 -3.61 -3.29 8.10
N TYR A 128 -3.03 -3.67 6.96
CA TYR A 128 -1.64 -3.37 6.65
C TYR A 128 -1.38 -1.86 6.65
N ASN A 129 -2.20 -1.08 5.94
CA ASN A 129 -2.07 0.38 5.88
C ASN A 129 -2.15 1.05 7.26
N ILE A 130 -3.10 0.63 8.10
CA ILE A 130 -3.23 1.18 9.46
C ILE A 130 -1.99 0.84 10.30
N LEU A 131 -1.48 -0.40 10.26
CA LEU A 131 -0.30 -0.77 11.04
C LEU A 131 0.98 -0.11 10.51
N GLN A 132 1.14 0.01 9.18
CA GLN A 132 2.27 0.70 8.54
C GLN A 132 2.25 2.21 8.78
N SER A 133 1.09 2.82 9.02
CA SER A 133 1.03 4.26 9.31
C SER A 133 1.86 4.68 10.51
N VAL A 134 2.09 3.77 11.46
CA VAL A 134 3.01 3.96 12.59
C VAL A 134 4.41 4.28 12.08
N GLN A 135 4.91 3.49 11.12
CA GLN A 135 6.22 3.70 10.51
C GLN A 135 6.29 5.05 9.79
N ILE A 136 5.25 5.39 9.03
CA ILE A 136 5.14 6.65 8.28
C ILE A 136 5.24 7.86 9.22
N ILE A 137 4.84 7.71 10.48
CA ILE A 137 4.95 8.76 11.51
C ILE A 137 6.30 8.71 12.23
N THR A 138 6.79 7.52 12.60
CA THR A 138 7.99 7.36 13.44
C THR A 138 9.28 7.59 12.68
N ASP A 139 9.37 7.20 11.40
CA ASP A 139 10.58 7.41 10.57
C ASP A 139 10.91 8.92 10.41
N PRO A 140 9.96 9.80 10.01
CA PRO A 140 10.21 11.25 9.98
C PRO A 140 10.46 11.85 11.35
N LEU A 141 9.73 11.41 12.39
CA LEU A 141 9.89 11.92 13.74
C LEU A 141 11.32 11.72 14.25
N PHE A 142 11.87 10.52 14.13
CA PHE A 142 13.25 10.26 14.55
C PHE A 142 14.28 10.94 13.65
N SER A 143 14.03 11.03 12.35
CA SER A 143 14.88 11.77 11.42
C SER A 143 14.97 13.26 11.80
N MET A 144 13.85 13.90 12.15
CA MET A 144 13.83 15.29 12.62
C MET A 144 14.62 15.48 13.92
N ILE A 145 14.46 14.56 14.89
CA ILE A 145 15.20 14.59 16.16
C ILE A 145 16.72 14.46 15.91
N ALA A 146 17.11 13.57 15.00
CA ALA A 146 18.51 13.38 14.61
C ALA A 146 19.08 14.63 13.91
N LEU A 147 18.33 15.20 12.98
CA LEU A 147 18.74 16.39 12.23
C LEU A 147 18.91 17.62 13.12
N ALA A 148 17.99 17.84 14.07
CA ALA A 148 18.07 18.94 15.03
C ALA A 148 19.36 18.91 15.86
N LYS A 149 19.97 17.74 16.03
CA LYS A 149 21.27 17.57 16.71
C LYS A 149 22.48 17.81 15.81
N PHE A 150 22.35 17.61 14.49
CA PHE A 150 23.49 17.61 13.56
C PHE A 150 23.82 19.00 13.00
N SER A 151 22.81 19.78 12.57
CA SER A 151 23.08 21.10 11.97
C SER A 151 21.80 21.90 11.75
N TRP A 152 21.67 23.05 12.44
CA TRP A 152 20.53 23.96 12.27
C TRP A 152 20.55 24.69 10.92
N THR A 153 21.73 24.78 10.29
CA THR A 153 21.97 25.48 9.01
C THR A 153 21.17 24.89 7.84
N PHE A 154 20.93 23.58 7.82
CA PHE A 154 20.19 22.92 6.73
C PHE A 154 18.67 22.90 6.97
N ILE A 155 18.19 23.31 8.15
CA ILE A 155 16.76 23.29 8.49
C ILE A 155 15.89 24.04 7.44
N PRO A 156 16.25 25.25 6.96
CA PRO A 156 15.43 25.95 5.97
C PRO A 156 15.35 25.22 4.62
N ILE A 157 16.47 24.62 4.19
CA ILE A 157 16.54 23.87 2.93
C ILE A 157 15.70 22.58 3.05
N ILE A 158 15.82 21.87 4.17
CA ILE A 158 15.07 20.64 4.42
C ILE A 158 13.57 20.94 4.56
N ALA A 159 13.20 22.06 5.19
CA ALA A 159 11.80 22.50 5.25
C ALA A 159 11.24 22.80 3.84
N LEU A 160 12.01 23.47 2.98
CA LEU A 160 11.62 23.74 1.60
C LEU A 160 11.48 22.44 0.78
N VAL A 161 12.46 21.54 0.84
CA VAL A 161 12.42 20.25 0.12
C VAL A 161 11.25 19.38 0.63
N SER A 162 11.01 19.36 1.94
CA SER A 162 9.87 18.65 2.54
C SER A 162 8.54 19.23 2.04
N LEU A 163 8.42 20.56 1.96
CA LEU A 163 7.25 21.24 1.41
C LEU A 163 7.02 20.81 -0.05
N LEU A 164 8.05 20.89 -0.89
CA LEU A 164 7.96 20.47 -2.29
C LEU A 164 7.55 19.00 -2.40
N THR A 165 8.15 18.11 -1.59
CA THR A 165 7.84 16.67 -1.57
C THR A 165 6.36 16.40 -1.27
N VAL A 166 5.75 17.19 -0.38
CA VAL A 166 4.33 17.04 -0.02
C VAL A 166 3.41 17.64 -1.08
N PHE A 167 3.71 18.84 -1.58
CA PHE A 167 2.79 19.61 -2.41
C PHE A 167 2.86 19.27 -3.90
N LEU A 168 4.03 18.92 -4.43
CA LEU A 168 4.22 18.68 -5.86
C LEU A 168 3.40 17.47 -6.37
N PRO A 169 3.35 16.31 -5.65
CA PRO A 169 2.50 15.19 -6.05
C PRO A 169 1.00 15.52 -6.00
N GLN A 170 0.58 16.44 -5.12
CA GLN A 170 -0.83 16.82 -4.98
C GLN A 170 -1.36 17.55 -6.22
N LEU A 171 -0.51 18.22 -6.98
CA LEU A 171 -0.89 18.88 -8.25
C LEU A 171 -1.42 17.88 -9.28
N ILE A 172 -0.93 16.64 -9.25
CA ILE A 172 -1.34 15.57 -10.18
C ILE A 172 -2.45 14.71 -9.58
N HIS A 173 -2.60 14.67 -8.27
CA HIS A 173 -3.55 13.79 -7.58
C HIS A 173 -4.96 13.86 -8.18
N LYS A 174 -5.48 15.06 -8.46
CA LYS A 174 -6.82 15.23 -9.09
C LYS A 174 -6.90 14.58 -10.48
N ARG A 175 -5.84 14.71 -11.28
CA ARG A 175 -5.76 14.09 -12.62
C ARG A 175 -5.68 12.58 -12.52
N LEU A 176 -4.86 12.03 -11.62
CA LEU A 176 -4.77 10.59 -11.41
C LEU A 176 -6.09 10.01 -10.89
N ALA A 177 -6.74 10.67 -9.94
CA ALA A 177 -8.05 10.26 -9.42
C ALA A 177 -9.11 10.22 -10.53
N SER A 178 -9.16 11.26 -11.37
CA SER A 178 -10.06 11.30 -12.53
C SER A 178 -9.77 10.19 -13.54
N ALA A 179 -8.50 9.96 -13.89
CA ALA A 179 -8.08 8.89 -14.78
C ALA A 179 -8.41 7.49 -14.21
N SER A 180 -8.23 7.31 -12.90
CA SER A 180 -8.60 6.07 -12.19
C SER A 180 -10.12 5.83 -12.26
N LEU A 181 -10.93 6.85 -11.96
CA LEU A 181 -12.39 6.76 -12.07
C LEU A 181 -12.83 6.45 -13.51
N SER A 182 -12.19 7.06 -14.50
CA SER A 182 -12.47 6.79 -15.92
C SER A 182 -12.16 5.35 -16.32
N THR A 183 -11.08 4.78 -15.78
CA THR A 183 -10.69 3.38 -15.98
C THR A 183 -11.69 2.43 -15.33
N THR A 184 -12.12 2.73 -14.09
CA THR A 184 -13.16 1.95 -13.40
C THR A 184 -14.47 1.95 -14.18
N LYS A 185 -14.92 3.11 -14.69
CA LYS A 185 -16.13 3.21 -15.53
C LYS A 185 -15.97 2.42 -16.84
N ALA A 186 -14.82 2.49 -17.50
CA ALA A 186 -14.55 1.72 -18.71
C ALA A 186 -14.54 0.20 -18.45
N ASN A 187 -14.01 -0.22 -17.30
CA ASN A 187 -14.01 -1.62 -16.89
C ASN A 187 -15.43 -2.14 -16.62
N GLY A 188 -16.28 -1.33 -15.96
CA GLY A 188 -17.70 -1.65 -15.79
C GLY A 188 -18.44 -1.78 -17.13
N LYS A 189 -18.17 -0.89 -18.09
CA LYS A 189 -18.71 -1.00 -19.46
C LYS A 189 -18.24 -2.28 -20.17
N LEU A 190 -16.97 -2.64 -20.04
CA LEU A 190 -16.44 -3.88 -20.61
C LEU A 190 -17.17 -5.11 -20.06
N LEU A 191 -17.36 -5.18 -18.74
CA LEU A 191 -18.08 -6.29 -18.10
C LEU A 191 -19.52 -6.41 -18.62
N ASN A 192 -20.22 -5.29 -18.76
CA ASN A 192 -21.57 -5.27 -19.35
C ASN A 192 -21.54 -5.79 -20.78
N VAL A 193 -20.61 -5.30 -21.62
CA VAL A 193 -20.48 -5.76 -23.01
C VAL A 193 -20.17 -7.26 -23.09
N ILE A 194 -19.29 -7.78 -22.24
CA ILE A 194 -18.99 -9.21 -22.18
C ILE A 194 -20.26 -9.99 -21.81
N ASN A 195 -20.94 -9.63 -20.73
CA ASN A 195 -22.14 -10.31 -20.28
C ASN A 195 -23.27 -10.29 -21.33
N ASP A 196 -23.54 -9.11 -21.91
CA ASP A 196 -24.56 -8.95 -22.95
C ASP A 196 -24.22 -9.74 -24.20
N SER A 197 -22.95 -9.73 -24.62
CA SER A 197 -22.51 -10.44 -25.82
C SER A 197 -22.52 -11.96 -25.63
N LEU A 198 -22.14 -12.46 -24.45
CA LEU A 198 -22.21 -13.89 -24.11
C LEU A 198 -23.65 -14.38 -23.98
N ARG A 199 -24.53 -13.61 -23.33
CA ARG A 199 -25.97 -13.92 -23.27
C ARG A 199 -26.61 -13.95 -24.65
N GLY A 200 -26.19 -13.06 -25.54
CA GLY A 200 -26.65 -12.97 -26.93
C GLY A 200 -26.02 -13.99 -27.90
N PHE A 201 -25.14 -14.88 -27.43
CA PHE A 201 -24.39 -15.79 -28.31
C PHE A 201 -25.29 -16.68 -29.17
N ASN A 202 -26.32 -17.29 -28.57
CA ASN A 202 -27.28 -18.12 -29.30
C ASN A 202 -27.97 -17.32 -30.40
N THR A 203 -28.31 -16.05 -30.14
CA THR A 203 -28.88 -15.16 -31.15
C THR A 203 -27.87 -14.91 -32.27
N PHE A 204 -26.61 -14.58 -31.96
CA PHE A 204 -25.59 -14.39 -32.99
C PHE A 204 -25.40 -15.62 -33.87
N SER A 205 -25.45 -16.83 -33.29
CA SER A 205 -25.30 -18.07 -34.04
C SER A 205 -26.49 -18.40 -34.94
N ILE A 206 -27.72 -18.18 -34.45
CA ILE A 206 -28.94 -18.36 -35.27
C ILE A 206 -28.93 -17.46 -36.51
N PHE A 207 -28.39 -16.24 -36.38
CA PHE A 207 -28.32 -15.27 -37.47
C PHE A 207 -27.00 -15.33 -38.27
N GLY A 208 -26.07 -16.25 -37.97
CA GLY A 208 -24.79 -16.40 -38.67
C GLY A 208 -23.85 -15.18 -38.56
N VAL A 209 -23.88 -14.48 -37.41
CA VAL A 209 -23.12 -13.24 -37.14
C VAL A 209 -22.22 -13.37 -35.91
N GLU A 210 -21.63 -14.53 -35.67
CA GLU A 210 -20.79 -14.85 -34.50
C GLU A 210 -19.61 -13.90 -34.33
N ASN A 211 -19.06 -13.36 -35.43
CA ASN A 211 -17.99 -12.35 -35.42
C ASN A 211 -18.38 -11.06 -34.65
N GLN A 212 -19.67 -10.82 -34.42
CA GLN A 212 -20.15 -9.71 -33.59
C GLN A 212 -19.73 -9.86 -32.13
N LEU A 213 -19.56 -11.09 -31.64
CA LEU A 213 -19.07 -11.37 -30.30
C LEU A 213 -17.66 -10.80 -30.12
N GLU A 214 -16.75 -11.20 -31.01
CA GLU A 214 -15.37 -10.73 -31.02
C GLU A 214 -15.31 -9.21 -31.21
N THR A 215 -16.02 -8.69 -32.20
CA THR A 215 -16.00 -7.26 -32.55
C THR A 215 -16.44 -6.37 -31.38
N ARG A 216 -17.53 -6.74 -30.68
CA ARG A 216 -18.06 -5.96 -29.56
C ARG A 216 -17.12 -5.98 -28.37
N ILE A 217 -16.61 -7.16 -28.00
CA ILE A 217 -15.71 -7.32 -26.86
C ILE A 217 -14.39 -6.60 -27.15
N THR A 218 -13.76 -6.85 -28.29
CA THR A 218 -12.47 -6.24 -28.66
C THR A 218 -12.57 -4.71 -28.72
N LYS A 219 -13.68 -4.15 -29.22
CA LYS A 219 -13.92 -2.70 -29.19
C LYS A 219 -13.98 -2.15 -27.77
N ALA A 220 -14.67 -2.83 -26.85
CA ALA A 220 -14.73 -2.43 -25.45
C ALA A 220 -13.38 -2.58 -24.73
N VAL A 221 -12.62 -3.64 -25.04
CA VAL A 221 -11.25 -3.85 -24.54
C VAL A 221 -10.33 -2.73 -25.02
N PHE A 222 -10.41 -2.32 -26.29
CA PHE A 222 -9.60 -1.23 -26.83
C PHE A 222 -9.88 0.11 -26.13
N LEU A 223 -11.14 0.41 -25.84
CA LEU A 223 -11.52 1.60 -25.05
C LEU A 223 -10.93 1.54 -23.63
N LEU A 224 -10.99 0.38 -22.97
CA LEU A 224 -10.37 0.19 -21.66
C LEU A 224 -8.85 0.35 -21.73
N MET A 225 -8.20 -0.21 -22.76
CA MET A 225 -6.76 -0.11 -22.97
C MET A 225 -6.31 1.34 -23.07
N ASN A 226 -6.99 2.17 -23.87
CA ASN A 226 -6.67 3.60 -23.97
C ASN A 226 -6.81 4.34 -22.64
N LYS A 227 -7.82 4.01 -21.82
CA LYS A 227 -7.96 4.58 -20.48
C LYS A 227 -6.87 4.12 -19.52
N LYS A 228 -6.49 2.84 -19.56
CA LYS A 228 -5.38 2.29 -18.77
C LYS A 228 -4.04 2.94 -19.13
N LEU A 229 -3.75 3.12 -20.42
CA LEU A 229 -2.53 3.77 -20.89
C LEU A 229 -2.47 5.23 -20.43
N SER A 230 -3.56 5.99 -20.59
CA SER A 230 -3.62 7.38 -20.09
C SER A 230 -3.42 7.47 -18.57
N LYS A 231 -4.05 6.57 -17.80
CA LYS A 231 -3.82 6.47 -16.34
C LYS A 231 -2.37 6.15 -16.03
N GLN A 232 -1.76 5.21 -16.76
CA GLN A 232 -0.37 4.80 -16.55
C GLN A 232 0.60 5.94 -16.83
N SER A 233 0.41 6.72 -17.91
CA SER A 233 1.25 7.89 -18.20
C SER A 233 1.19 8.93 -17.07
N ILE A 234 0.00 9.20 -16.52
CA ILE A 234 -0.17 10.12 -15.39
C ILE A 234 0.49 9.55 -14.12
N ASN A 235 0.37 8.25 -13.88
CA ASN A 235 1.00 7.57 -12.76
C ASN A 235 2.54 7.64 -12.85
N GLN A 236 3.11 7.44 -14.04
CA GLN A 236 4.55 7.59 -14.28
C GLN A 236 5.02 9.03 -14.03
N LEU A 237 4.25 10.04 -14.45
CA LEU A 237 4.56 11.44 -14.16
C LEU A 237 4.59 11.70 -12.65
N GLN A 238 3.65 11.12 -11.89
CA GLN A 238 3.63 11.21 -10.43
C GLN A 238 4.83 10.52 -9.78
N ILE A 239 5.22 9.34 -10.26
CA ILE A 239 6.40 8.61 -9.78
C ILE A 239 7.68 9.41 -10.05
N ILE A 240 7.84 9.95 -11.26
CA ILE A 240 9.01 10.77 -11.61
C ILE A 240 9.14 11.99 -10.68
N LEU A 241 8.03 12.67 -10.39
CA LEU A 241 8.05 13.78 -9.45
C LEU A 241 8.41 13.34 -8.03
N GLN A 242 7.97 12.17 -7.59
CA GLN A 242 8.38 11.63 -6.28
C GLN A 242 9.87 11.29 -6.25
N VAL A 243 10.41 10.67 -7.30
CA VAL A 243 11.84 10.32 -7.37
C VAL A 243 12.71 11.58 -7.38
N PHE A 244 12.35 12.60 -8.17
CA PHE A 244 13.10 13.86 -8.23
C PHE A 244 13.09 14.65 -6.91
N LEU A 245 12.14 14.36 -6.01
CA LEU A 245 12.05 15.02 -4.70
C LEU A 245 12.82 14.26 -3.60
N ILE A 246 13.21 13.01 -3.85
CA ILE A 246 13.94 12.14 -2.90
C ILE A 246 15.46 12.19 -3.13
N PHE A 247 15.90 12.49 -4.35
CA PHE A 247 17.31 12.70 -4.73
C PHE A 247 17.68 14.18 -4.77
#